data_AF-K0VRF7-F1
#
_entry.id   AF-K0VRF7-F1
#
_cell.length_a   1.000
_cell.length_b   1.000
_cell.length_c   1.000
_cell.angle_alpha   90.00
_cell.angle_beta   90.00
_cell.angle_gamma   90.00
#
_symmetry.space_group_name_H-M   'P 1'
#
loop_
_entity.id
_entity.type
_entity.pdbx_description
1 polymer ?
#
loop_
_entity_poly.entity_id
_entity_poly.type
_entity_poly.pdbx_seq_one_letter_code
_entity_poly.pdbx_strand_id
1 'polypeptide(L)'
;MHREPDEAINYVDDAFATGQIRGARRIMVIGCSGGGKSTLAQKLARHFGLTYLSIDRDIRWLPGWVERSKDEQRQRIVERIAADRWI
;
A
#
# COMPACT_ATOMS: atom_id res chain seq x y z
N MET A 1 1.68 -29.95 -8.41
CA MET A 1 1.69 -28.49 -8.61
C MET A 1 2.89 -27.95 -7.83
N HIS A 2 4.03 -27.79 -8.49
CA HIS A 2 5.24 -27.27 -7.87
C HIS A 2 4.98 -25.85 -7.37
N ARG A 3 5.09 -25.65 -6.06
CA ARG A 3 5.14 -24.32 -5.44
C ARG A 3 6.62 -23.95 -5.41
N GLU A 4 7.01 -22.98 -6.24
CA GLU A 4 8.30 -22.30 -6.11
C GLU A 4 8.41 -21.77 -4.67
N PRO A 5 9.61 -21.81 -4.04
CA PRO A 5 9.77 -21.38 -2.66
C PRO A 5 9.33 -19.92 -2.51
N ASP A 6 8.51 -19.66 -1.49
CA ASP A 6 8.08 -18.34 -1.05
C ASP A 6 9.25 -17.35 -1.16
N GLU A 7 9.08 -16.32 -2.00
CA GLU A 7 9.92 -15.13 -1.93
C GLU A 7 9.82 -14.62 -0.49
N ALA A 8 10.88 -14.87 0.29
CA ALA A 8 10.81 -14.89 1.74
C ALA A 8 10.24 -13.56 2.25
N ILE A 9 9.09 -13.63 2.93
CA ILE A 9 8.66 -12.53 3.79
C ILE A 9 9.77 -12.38 4.83
N ASN A 10 10.61 -11.36 4.64
CA ASN A 10 11.69 -11.04 5.56
C ASN A 10 11.07 -10.42 6.80
N TYR A 11 10.75 -11.26 7.78
CA TYR A 11 10.45 -10.80 9.13
C TYR A 11 11.70 -10.14 9.70
N VAL A 12 11.54 -8.90 10.13
CA VAL A 12 12.62 -8.07 10.67
C VAL A 12 12.18 -7.56 12.04
N ASP A 13 13.15 -7.29 12.91
CA ASP A 13 12.86 -6.67 14.20
C ASP A 13 12.47 -5.19 14.05
N ASP A 14 11.94 -4.63 15.14
CA ASP A 14 11.43 -3.25 15.19
C ASP A 14 12.53 -2.22 14.89
N ALA A 15 13.78 -2.49 15.28
CA ALA A 15 14.89 -1.56 15.08
C ALA A 15 15.24 -1.45 13.59
N PHE A 16 15.34 -2.60 12.91
CA PHE A 16 15.55 -2.64 11.47
C PHE A 16 14.37 -2.05 10.71
N ALA A 17 13.12 -2.43 11.06
CA ALA A 17 11.92 -1.90 10.44
C ALA A 17 11.84 -0.37 10.54
N THR A 18 12.15 0.18 11.71
CA THR A 18 12.19 1.63 11.93
C THR A 18 13.20 2.32 11.01
N GLY A 19 14.39 1.74 10.83
CA GLY A 19 15.39 2.25 9.89
C GLY A 19 14.89 2.28 8.45
N GLN A 20 14.25 1.20 8.00
CA GLN A 20 13.67 1.12 6.65
C GLN A 20 12.53 2.13 6.46
N ILE A 21 11.58 2.20 7.39
CA ILE A 21 10.41 3.08 7.29
C ILE A 21 10.82 4.55 7.23
N ARG A 22 11.85 4.97 7.99
CA ARG A 22 12.35 6.37 7.96
C ARG A 22 12.90 6.79 6.59
N GLY A 23 13.53 5.87 5.86
CA GLY A 23 14.09 6.12 4.53
C GLY A 23 13.17 5.74 3.37
N ALA A 24 12.07 5.04 3.64
CA ALA A 24 11.20 4.51 2.61
C ALA A 24 10.45 5.63 1.89
N ARG A 25 10.43 5.51 0.56
CA ARG A 25 9.66 6.41 -0.32
C ARG A 25 8.36 5.78 -0.78
N ARG A 26 8.27 4.45 -0.76
CA ARG A 26 7.10 3.68 -1.18
C ARG A 26 6.81 2.65 -0.10
N ILE A 27 5.63 2.72 0.50
CA ILE A 27 5.23 1.84 1.60
C ILE A 27 3.88 1.23 1.22
N MET A 28 3.69 -0.08 1.43
CA MET A 28 2.39 -0.72 1.26
C MET A 28 1.90 -1.25 2.60
N VAL A 29 0.72 -0.82 3.04
CA VAL A 29 0.15 -1.25 4.33
C VAL A 29 -0.90 -2.33 4.11
N ILE A 30 -0.57 -3.58 4.45
CA ILE A 30 -1.43 -4.77 4.25
C ILE A 30 -1.85 -5.33 5.60
N GLY A 31 -3.04 -5.94 5.66
CA GLY A 31 -3.58 -6.59 6.86
C GLY A 31 -5.10 -6.67 6.86
N CYS A 32 -5.67 -7.30 7.89
CA CYS A 32 -7.11 -7.59 7.99
C CYS A 32 -7.99 -6.34 8.00
N SER A 33 -9.25 -6.48 7.58
CA SER A 33 -10.26 -5.42 7.72
C SER A 33 -10.40 -5.00 9.19
N GLY A 34 -10.68 -3.71 9.45
CA GLY A 34 -10.77 -3.16 10.81
C GLY A 34 -9.43 -3.00 11.56
N GLY A 35 -8.31 -3.56 11.08
CA GLY A 35 -7.00 -3.51 11.74
C GLY A 35 -6.27 -2.15 11.73
N GLY A 36 -6.95 -1.04 11.47
CA GLY A 36 -6.36 0.30 11.57
C GLY A 36 -5.39 0.73 10.45
N LYS A 37 -5.28 -0.03 9.36
CA LYS A 37 -4.35 0.25 8.24
C LYS A 37 -4.46 1.65 7.65
N SER A 38 -5.69 2.10 7.36
CA SER A 38 -5.93 3.44 6.81
C SER A 38 -5.49 4.52 7.79
N THR A 39 -5.80 4.35 9.07
CA THR A 39 -5.34 5.25 10.15
C THR A 39 -3.81 5.31 10.22
N LEU A 40 -3.14 4.15 10.19
CA LEU A 40 -1.68 4.08 10.22
C LEU A 40 -1.07 4.74 8.96
N ALA A 41 -1.52 4.35 7.77
CA ALA A 41 -1.05 4.88 6.50
C ALA A 41 -1.21 6.41 6.41
N GLN A 42 -2.35 6.95 6.86
CA GLN A 42 -2.57 8.40 6.89
C GLN A 42 -1.65 9.13 7.88
N LYS A 43 -1.38 8.54 9.06
CA LYS A 43 -0.43 9.12 10.03
C LYS A 43 0.98 9.14 9.47
N LEU A 44 1.42 8.03 8.88
CA LEU A 44 2.75 7.92 8.25
C LEU A 44 2.88 8.85 7.04
N ALA A 45 1.84 8.95 6.21
CA ALA A 45 1.79 9.87 5.08
C ALA A 45 2.03 11.33 5.53
N ARG A 46 1.30 11.77 6.56
CA ARG A 46 1.45 13.11 7.14
C ARG A 46 2.83 13.31 7.75
N HIS A 47 3.34 12.30 8.47
CA HIS A 47 4.61 12.40 9.18
C HIS A 47 5.82 12.44 8.22
N PHE A 48 5.82 11.64 7.16
CA PHE A 48 6.93 11.49 6.21
C PHE A 48 6.75 12.25 4.89
N GLY A 49 5.64 13.00 4.75
CA GLY A 49 5.31 13.72 3.52
C GLY A 49 5.14 12.79 2.31
N LEU A 50 4.46 11.66 2.52
CA LEU A 50 4.12 10.71 1.45
C LEU A 50 2.70 10.98 0.94
N THR A 51 2.47 10.73 -0.35
CA THR A 51 1.11 10.75 -0.89
C THR A 51 0.34 9.51 -0.42
N TYR A 52 -0.74 9.72 0.33
CA TYR A 52 -1.63 8.63 0.75
C TYR A 52 -2.50 8.15 -0.42
N LEU A 53 -2.36 6.86 -0.76
CA LEU A 53 -3.11 6.17 -1.80
C LEU A 53 -4.04 5.14 -1.16
N SER A 54 -5.35 5.35 -1.29
CA SER A 54 -6.34 4.39 -0.81
C SER A 54 -6.70 3.41 -1.92
N ILE A 55 -6.41 2.12 -1.75
CA ILE A 55 -6.88 1.08 -2.69
C ILE A 55 -8.40 1.13 -2.89
N ASP A 56 -9.18 1.31 -1.82
CA ASP A 56 -10.63 1.31 -1.96
C ASP A 56 -11.13 2.52 -2.75
N ARG A 57 -10.83 3.74 -2.30
CA ARG A 57 -11.27 4.99 -2.95
C ARG A 57 -10.65 5.22 -4.33
N ASP A 58 -9.34 5.09 -4.42
CA ASP A 58 -8.58 5.59 -5.58
C ASP A 58 -8.44 4.52 -6.68
N ILE A 59 -8.59 3.23 -6.33
CA ILE A 59 -8.42 2.11 -7.26
C ILE A 59 -9.70 1.30 -7.44
N ARG A 60 -10.39 0.84 -6.39
CA ARG A 60 -11.46 -0.17 -6.51
C ARG A 60 -12.85 0.37 -6.75
N TRP A 61 -13.28 1.36 -5.97
CA TRP A 61 -14.69 1.76 -5.91
C TRP A 61 -14.94 3.13 -6.54
N LEU A 62 -15.99 3.20 -7.37
CA LEU A 62 -16.61 4.44 -7.82
C LEU A 62 -17.68 4.90 -6.81
N PRO A 63 -18.17 6.16 -6.91
CA PRO A 63 -19.33 6.60 -6.14
C PRO A 63 -20.50 5.63 -6.29
N GLY A 64 -21.21 5.39 -5.20
CA GLY A 64 -22.28 4.39 -5.16
C GLY A 64 -21.79 2.94 -4.99
N TRP A 65 -20.53 2.72 -4.60
CA TRP A 65 -19.95 1.40 -4.36
C TRP A 65 -19.94 0.49 -5.59
N VAL A 66 -19.86 1.08 -6.77
CA VAL A 66 -19.71 0.35 -8.03
C VAL A 66 -18.23 -0.03 -8.19
N GLU A 67 -17.94 -1.32 -8.37
CA GLU A 67 -16.58 -1.78 -8.59
C GLU A 67 -16.09 -1.36 -9.98
N ARG A 68 -14.87 -0.81 -10.06
CA ARG A 68 -14.20 -0.53 -11.33
C ARG A 68 -13.85 -1.83 -12.05
N SER A 69 -13.77 -1.77 -13.37
CA SER A 69 -13.29 -2.91 -14.15
C SER A 69 -11.85 -3.27 -13.77
N LYS A 70 -11.46 -4.54 -13.90
CA LYS A 70 -10.10 -4.99 -13.57
C LYS A 70 -9.03 -4.26 -14.38
N ASP A 71 -9.31 -3.92 -15.63
CA ASP A 71 -8.39 -3.19 -16.50
C ASP A 71 -8.20 -1.75 -16.02
N GLU A 72 -9.27 -1.06 -15.61
CA GLU A 72 -9.16 0.28 -15.04
C GLU A 72 -8.42 0.24 -13.69
N GLN A 73 -8.71 -0.76 -12.84
CA GLN A 73 -7.98 -0.96 -11.59
C GLN A 73 -6.47 -1.12 -11.85
N ARG A 74 -6.09 -1.97 -12.80
CA ARG A 74 -4.68 -2.19 -13.18
C ARG A 74 -4.04 -0.91 -13.71
N GLN A 75 -4.70 -0.21 -14.63
CA GLN A 75 -4.20 1.05 -15.17
C GLN A 75 -3.92 2.06 -14.05
N ARG A 76 -4.89 2.26 -13.16
CA ARG A 76 -4.74 3.17 -12.03
C ARG A 76 -3.60 2.76 -11.09
N ILE A 77 -3.43 1.46 -10.83
CA ILE A 77 -2.29 0.99 -10.03
C ILE A 77 -0.98 1.42 -10.70
N VAL A 78 -0.80 1.12 -11.99
CA VAL A 78 0.42 1.48 -12.74
C VAL A 78 0.70 2.98 -12.70
N GLU A 79 -0.32 3.81 -12.94
CA GLU A 79 -0.21 5.27 -12.89
C GLU A 79 0.20 5.78 -11.50
N ARG A 80 -0.36 5.21 -10.44
CA ARG A 80 -0.10 5.67 -9.06
C ARG A 80 1.24 5.20 -8.54
N ILE A 81 1.63 3.95 -8.79
CA ILE A 81 2.90 3.40 -8.29
C ILE A 81 4.12 3.98 -9.01
N ALA A 82 3.93 4.51 -10.23
CA ALA A 82 4.96 5.23 -10.97
C ALA A 82 5.44 6.51 -10.25
N ALA A 83 4.62 7.05 -9.33
CA ALA A 83 5.06 8.16 -8.48
C ALA A 83 6.18 7.73 -7.53
N ASP A 84 7.01 8.70 -7.15
CA ASP A 84 8.21 8.44 -6.38
C ASP A 84 8.01 8.37 -4.87
N ARG A 85 6.91 8.91 -4.34
CA ARG A 85 6.66 9.06 -2.90
C ARG A 85 5.21 8.78 -2.52
N TRP A 86 4.92 7.57 -2.08
CA TRP A 86 3.56 7.17 -1.73
C TRP A 86 3.51 6.14 -0.60
N ILE A 87 2.34 6.05 0.03
CA ILE A 87 1.96 5.02 0.99
C ILE A 87 0.51 4.57 0.78
#